data_AF-A0A7C6H0P1-F1
#
_entry.id   AF-A0A7C6H0P1-F1
#
_cell.length_a   1.000
_cell.length_b   1.000
_cell.length_c   1.000
_cell.angle_alpha   90.00
_cell.angle_beta   90.00
_cell.angle_gamma   90.00
#
_symmetry.space_group_name_H-M   'P 1'
#
loop_
_entity.id
_entity.type
_entity.pdbx_description
1 polymer ?
#
loop_
_entity_poly.entity_id
_entity_poly.type
_entity_poly.pdbx_seq_one_letter_code
_entity_poly.pdbx_strand_id
1 'polypeptide(L)' 'MIEFKLGSSDIDEGAKHLLEIERLIVEANKRETHSPIRLPDVKMVITAPQYGYRRDDGVLVIPIGCLKP' A
#
# COMPACT_ATOMS: atom_id res chain seq x y z
N MET A 1 1.92 5.53 -0.41
CA MET A 1 2.85 4.37 -0.36
C MET A 1 2.45 3.39 -1.45
N ILE A 2 3.44 2.83 -2.15
CA ILE A 2 3.23 1.97 -3.30
C ILE A 2 4.13 0.74 -3.14
N GLU A 3 3.60 -0.45 -3.37
CA GLU A 3 4.37 -1.70 -3.42
C GLU A 3 4.19 -2.38 -4.78
N PHE A 4 5.28 -2.90 -5.34
CA PHE A 4 5.27 -3.61 -6.62
C PHE A 4 5.38 -5.10 -6.38
N LYS A 5 4.46 -5.88 -6.97
CA LYS A 5 4.46 -7.34 -6.93
C LYS A 5 4.35 -7.87 -8.36
N LEU A 6 5.27 -8.75 -8.76
CA LEU A 6 5.29 -9.30 -10.12
C LEU A 6 4.34 -10.49 -10.30
N GLY A 7 3.82 -11.07 -9.20
CA GLY A 7 2.82 -12.14 -9.21
C GLY A 7 1.44 -11.67 -8.73
N SER A 8 0.39 -12.30 -9.23
CA SER A 8 -1.00 -12.07 -8.76
C SER A 8 -1.28 -12.68 -7.39
N SER A 9 -0.50 -13.68 -6.97
CA SER A 9 -0.60 -14.33 -5.66
C SER A 9 -0.21 -13.43 -4.49
N ASP A 10 0.44 -12.30 -4.76
CA ASP A 10 1.13 -11.52 -3.73
C ASP A 10 0.40 -10.20 -3.39
N ILE A 11 -0.83 -10.01 -3.88
CA ILE A 11 -1.64 -8.82 -3.63
C ILE A 11 -1.96 -8.68 -2.13
N ASP A 12 -2.37 -9.78 -1.49
CA ASP A 12 -2.68 -9.81 -0.06
C ASP A 12 -1.46 -9.51 0.79
N GLU A 13 -0.30 -10.04 0.40
CA GLU A 13 0.96 -9.79 1.10
C GLU A 13 1.38 -8.32 0.97
N GLY A 14 1.32 -7.76 -0.24
CA GLY A 14 1.61 -6.33 -0.46
C GLY A 14 0.65 -5.42 0.30
N ALA A 15 -0.64 -5.76 0.34
CA ALA A 15 -1.61 -5.02 1.14
C ALA A 15 -1.27 -5.09 2.64
N LYS A 16 -0.93 -6.29 3.15
CA LYS A 16 -0.51 -6.49 4.54
C LYS A 16 0.70 -5.65 4.92
N HIS A 17 1.72 -5.59 4.06
CA HIS A 17 2.91 -4.76 4.30
C HIS A 17 2.57 -3.27 4.38
N LEU A 18 1.76 -2.77 3.44
CA LEU A 18 1.36 -1.36 3.43
C LEU A 18 0.55 -0.98 4.68
N LEU A 19 -0.33 -1.86 5.15
CA LEU A 19 -1.10 -1.66 6.38
C LEU A 19 -0.21 -1.73 7.62
N GLU A 20 0.77 -2.63 7.64
CA GLU A 20 1.71 -2.74 8.76
C GLU A 20 2.60 -1.50 8.88
N ILE A 21 3.07 -0.94 7.76
CA ILE A 21 3.83 0.32 7.76
C ILE A 21 2.97 1.46 8.32
N GLU A 22 1.71 1.59 7.89
CA GLU A 22 0.79 2.59 8.43
C GLU A 22 0.59 2.43 9.94
N ARG A 23 0.40 1.19 10.43
CA ARG A 23 0.30 0.88 11.87
C ARG A 23 1.54 1.33 12.63
N LEU A 24 2.73 1.03 12.10
CA LEU A 24 4.01 1.42 12.70
C LEU A 24 4.20 2.94 12.72
N ILE A 25 3.79 3.66 11.66
CA ILE A 25 3.81 5.12 11.63
C ILE A 25 2.91 5.69 12.76
N VAL A 26 1.70 5.15 12.92
CA VAL A 26 0.79 5.55 14.00
C VAL A 26 1.44 5.31 15.38
N GLU A 27 2.08 4.16 15.59
CA GLU A 27 2.76 3.87 16.86
C GLU A 27 3.96 4.77 17.11
N ALA A 28 4.77 5.05 16.08
CA ALA A 28 5.91 5.94 16.17
C ALA A 28 5.48 7.37 16.54
N ASN A 29 4.43 7.89 15.90
CA ASN A 29 3.91 9.23 16.17
C ASN A 29 3.30 9.39 17.57
N LYS A 30 2.84 8.29 18.19
CA LYS A 30 2.41 8.29 19.60
C LYS A 30 3.59 8.39 20.56
N ARG A 31 4.77 7.87 20.18
CA ARG A 31 5.98 7.86 21.02
C ARG A 31 6.81 9.13 20.86
N GLU A 32 6.99 9.59 19.62
CA GLU A 32 7.80 10.76 19.24
C GLU A 32 6.88 11.83 18.63
N THR A 33 6.59 12.88 19.41
CA THR A 33 5.60 13.90 19.02
C THR A 33 6.23 15.17 18.44
N HIS A 34 7.54 15.38 18.62
CA HIS A 34 8.22 16.57 18.12
C HIS A 34 8.38 16.59 16.59
N SER A 35 8.39 15.42 15.94
CA SER A 35 8.54 15.29 14.50
C SER A 35 7.70 14.12 13.97
N PRO A 36 6.36 14.24 13.95
CA PRO A 36 5.49 13.15 13.54
C PRO A 36 5.67 12.82 12.05
N ILE A 37 5.71 11.54 11.73
CA ILE A 37 5.73 11.02 10.37
C ILE A 37 4.33 11.17 9.78
N ARG A 38 4.22 11.81 8.61
CA ARG A 38 2.91 11.96 7.94
C ARG A 38 2.35 10.59 7.56
N LEU A 39 1.04 10.39 7.79
CA LEU A 39 0.34 9.19 7.34
C LEU A 39 0.22 9.14 5.82
N PRO A 40 0.20 7.94 5.23
CA PRO A 40 0.02 7.77 3.80
C PRO A 40 -1.38 8.24 3.35
N ASP A 41 -1.44 9.17 2.40
CA ASP A 41 -2.73 9.59 1.82
C ASP A 41 -3.34 8.50 0.91
N VAL A 42 -2.49 7.63 0.35
CA VAL A 42 -2.87 6.53 -0.55
C VAL A 42 -1.98 5.30 -0.29
N LYS A 43 -2.57 4.11 -0.34
CA LYS A 43 -1.88 2.80 -0.31
C LYS A 43 -2.24 2.04 -1.58
N MET A 44 -1.24 1.57 -2.32
CA MET A 44 -1.46 0.92 -3.61
C MET A 44 -0.49 -0.25 -3.83
N VAL A 45 -1.01 -1.36 -4.35
CA VAL A 45 -0.24 -2.48 -4.87
C VAL A 45 -0.31 -2.46 -6.39
N ILE A 46 0.84 -2.35 -7.05
CA ILE A 46 0.96 -2.48 -8.49
C ILE A 46 1.36 -3.92 -8.81
N THR A 47 0.56 -4.61 -9.61
CA THR A 47 0.75 -6.03 -9.93
C THR A 47 0.23 -6.37 -11.33
N ALA A 48 0.21 -7.63 -11.76
CA ALA A 48 -0.25 -8.06 -13.08
C ALA A 48 -1.70 -8.62 -13.17
N PRO A 49 -2.69 -8.22 -12.34
CA PRO A 49 -4.07 -8.66 -12.53
C PRO A 49 -4.68 -7.97 -13.75
N GLN A 50 -5.78 -8.54 -14.25
CA GLN A 50 -6.46 -8.04 -15.44
C GLN A 50 -7.17 -6.69 -15.21
N TYR A 51 -7.63 -6.43 -13.99
CA TYR A 51 -8.41 -5.24 -13.64
C TYR A 51 -7.93 -4.62 -12.34
N GLY A 52 -8.06 -3.28 -12.25
CA GLY A 52 -7.83 -2.56 -11.01
C GLY A 52 -9.07 -2.53 -10.14
N TYR A 53 -8.89 -2.61 -8.83
CA TYR A 53 -9.98 -2.58 -7.86
C TYR A 53 -9.51 -2.01 -6.52
N ARG A 54 -10.47 -1.62 -5.68
CA ARG A 54 -10.22 -1.21 -4.30
C ARG A 54 -10.60 -2.36 -3.38
N ARG A 55 -9.71 -2.70 -2.46
CA ARG A 55 -9.94 -3.69 -1.41
C ARG A 55 -10.70 -3.06 -0.24
N ASP A 56 -11.34 -3.90 0.58
CA ASP A 56 -12.09 -3.47 1.77
C ASP A 56 -11.20 -2.79 2.82
N ASP A 57 -9.91 -3.13 2.85
CA ASP A 57 -8.87 -2.50 3.69
C ASP A 57 -8.40 -1.12 3.18
N GLY A 58 -8.99 -0.63 2.08
CA GLY A 58 -8.71 0.66 1.48
C GLY A 58 -7.47 0.69 0.58
N VAL A 59 -6.78 -0.43 0.37
CA VAL A 59 -5.65 -0.53 -0.55
C VAL A 59 -6.14 -0.61 -2.00
N LEU A 60 -5.51 0.14 -2.89
CA LEU A 60 -5.79 0.12 -4.32
C LEU A 60 -4.92 -0.95 -5.01
N VAL A 61 -5.53 -1.80 -5.81
CA VAL A 61 -4.83 -2.77 -6.65
C VAL A 61 -4.86 -2.25 -8.07
N ILE A 62 -3.69 -1.98 -8.65
CA ILE A 62 -3.56 -1.39 -9.99
C ILE A 62 -2.74 -2.32 -10.90
N PRO A 63 -3.27 -2.72 -12.06
CA PRO A 63 -2.52 -3.45 -13.06
C PRO A 63 -1.31 -2.66 -13.56
N ILE A 64 -0.16 -3.32 -13.71
CA ILE A 64 1.07 -2.74 -14.22
C ILE A 64 0.89 -2.18 -15.63
N GLY A 65 -0.02 -2.76 -16.41
CA GLY A 65 -0.43 -2.25 -17.73
C GLY A 65 -1.14 -0.89 -17.71
N CYS A 66 -1.53 -0.38 -16.53
CA CYS A 66 -2.06 0.98 -16.37
C CYS A 66 -0.96 2.05 -16.31
N LEU A 67 0.31 1.65 -16.18
CA LEU A 67 1.44 2.57 -16.19
C LEU A 67 1.84 2.88 -17.63
N LYS A 68 2.19 4.14 -17.89
CA LYS A 68 2.73 4.56 -19.18
C LYS A 68 4.15 3.97 -19.37
N PRO A 69 4.53 3.56 -20.60
CA PRO A 69 5.92 3.21 -20.94
C PRO A 69 6.91 4.36 -20.69
#